data_AF-A0A0D2U8A8-F1
#
_entry.id   AF-A0A0D2U8A8-F1
#
_cell.length_a   1.000
_cell.length_b   1.000
_cell.length_c   1.000
_cell.angle_alpha   90.00
_cell.angle_beta   90.00
_cell.angle_gamma   90.00
#
_symmetry.space_group_name_H-M   'P 1'
#
loop_
_entity.id
_entity.type
_entity.pdbx_description
1 polymer ?
#
loop_
_entity_poly.entity_id
_entity_poly.type
_entity_poly.pdbx_seq_one_letter_code
_entity_poly.pdbx_strand_id
1 'polypeptide(L)'
;MAETDQALPPSDQLAAMNLTDTVEKHAFSDRVLIRSIVGRPDGGAGLAGQRVRAGGWVKTGREQGKGTFAFLELNDGSCPANLQVIVDAGLAVLSKLVATGTCVVVDGILKVPPEGTRQKIELRVEKVVSVGEVDPAKYPIPKTKLTLEFLRDHLHLRARTNTIAAIARIRNALAFATHSFFQEHNFLYVHTPILTTSDCEGAGEMFQVTTLISESEKLEKELIKNPPPSEVDIEAARQVVSERGEAVKQLKAAKASKSEITASVAELNKAKENLSKLEERSKLKSGIPKKDGKIDYTQDFFARQAFLTVSGQLQVETYACAVSNVYTFGPTFRAEHSHTSRHLAEFWMVEPEIAFADLQVWLAS
;
A
#
# COMPACT_ATOMS: atom_id res chain seq x y z
N MET A 1 -35.78 24.47 -29.24
CA MET A 1 -34.64 25.40 -29.30
C MET A 1 -34.07 25.50 -27.90
N ALA A 2 -33.05 24.69 -27.63
CA ALA A 2 -32.17 24.82 -26.48
C ALA A 2 -30.81 24.45 -27.05
N GLU A 3 -29.93 25.46 -27.16
CA GLU A 3 -28.56 25.28 -27.62
C GLU A 3 -27.85 24.37 -26.62
N THR A 4 -27.44 23.20 -27.07
CA THR A 4 -26.51 22.34 -26.34
C THR A 4 -25.16 23.03 -26.33
N ASP A 5 -24.80 23.58 -25.18
CA ASP A 5 -23.47 24.05 -24.86
C ASP A 5 -22.52 22.84 -24.89
N GLN A 6 -21.95 22.56 -26.07
CA GLN A 6 -20.91 21.56 -26.23
C GLN A 6 -19.65 22.08 -25.57
N ALA A 7 -19.49 21.80 -24.28
CA ALA A 7 -18.20 21.89 -23.63
C ALA A 7 -17.21 21.01 -24.41
N LEU A 8 -16.27 21.66 -25.11
CA LEU A 8 -15.19 21.01 -25.84
C LEU A 8 -14.41 20.05 -24.92
N PRO A 9 -13.84 18.96 -25.46
CA PRO A 9 -13.05 18.03 -24.67
C PRO A 9 -11.91 18.74 -23.93
N PRO A 10 -11.49 18.27 -22.72
CA PRO A 10 -10.47 18.93 -21.90
C PRO A 10 -9.10 19.13 -22.59
N SER A 11 -8.86 18.47 -23.72
CA SER A 11 -7.64 18.65 -24.52
C SER A 11 -7.51 20.05 -25.11
N ASP A 12 -8.63 20.69 -25.48
CA ASP A 12 -8.61 21.93 -26.24
C ASP A 12 -8.57 23.16 -25.32
N GLN A 13 -9.06 23.02 -24.09
CA GLN A 13 -8.92 24.04 -23.04
C GLN A 13 -7.49 24.14 -22.49
N LEU A 14 -6.65 23.11 -22.67
CA LEU A 14 -5.22 23.14 -22.30
C LEU A 14 -4.35 23.93 -23.30
N ALA A 15 -4.86 24.23 -24.50
CA ALA A 15 -4.12 24.99 -25.50
C ALA A 15 -4.11 26.51 -25.23
N ALA A 16 -4.96 26.98 -24.32
CA ALA A 16 -5.11 28.41 -23.98
C ALA A 16 -4.40 28.81 -22.66
N MET A 17 -3.49 27.99 -22.13
CA MET A 17 -2.63 28.43 -21.04
C MET A 17 -1.60 29.41 -21.60
N ASN A 18 -1.64 30.67 -21.17
CA ASN A 18 -0.57 31.65 -21.35
C ASN A 18 0.77 30.94 -21.09
N LEU A 19 1.61 30.85 -22.12
CA LEU A 19 2.97 30.34 -21.95
C LEU A 19 3.67 31.30 -21.00
N THR A 20 3.77 30.94 -19.73
CA THR A 20 4.68 31.63 -18.83
C THR A 20 6.09 31.36 -19.35
N ASP A 21 6.86 32.42 -19.54
CA ASP A 21 8.26 32.33 -20.01
C ASP A 21 9.23 31.85 -18.91
N THR A 22 8.69 31.60 -17.72
CA THR A 22 9.43 31.21 -16.52
C THR A 22 9.21 29.76 -16.19
N VAL A 23 10.29 29.10 -15.79
CA VAL A 23 10.22 27.75 -15.28
C VAL A 23 9.65 27.74 -13.86
N GLU A 24 8.67 26.87 -13.63
CA GLU A 24 8.08 26.68 -12.30
C GLU A 24 8.71 25.48 -11.58
N LYS A 25 9.15 25.71 -10.35
CA LYS A 25 9.58 24.62 -9.47
C LYS A 25 8.36 23.85 -8.97
N HIS A 26 8.52 22.55 -8.78
CA HIS A 26 7.47 21.73 -8.20
C HIS A 26 7.19 22.17 -6.75
N ALA A 27 5.91 22.26 -6.35
CA ALA A 27 5.51 22.74 -5.03
C ALA A 27 6.16 21.98 -3.86
N PHE A 28 6.51 20.71 -4.06
CA PHE A 28 7.07 19.82 -3.04
C PHE A 28 8.56 19.47 -3.26
N SER A 29 9.23 20.09 -4.24
CA SER A 29 10.67 19.87 -4.45
C SER A 29 11.31 21.00 -5.25
N ASP A 30 12.59 21.28 -5.01
CA ASP A 30 13.35 22.24 -5.83
C ASP A 30 13.52 21.86 -7.32
N ARG A 31 13.04 20.68 -7.72
CA ARG A 31 13.11 20.21 -9.10
C ARG A 31 12.02 20.85 -9.97
N VAL A 32 12.37 21.00 -11.23
CA VAL A 32 11.44 21.27 -12.32
C VAL A 32 11.06 19.94 -12.94
N LEU A 33 9.76 19.65 -13.03
CA LEU A 33 9.28 18.41 -13.63
C LEU A 33 9.52 18.41 -15.14
N ILE A 34 9.99 17.30 -15.68
CA ILE A 34 10.30 17.19 -17.12
C ILE A 34 9.05 17.48 -17.97
N ARG A 35 7.87 17.02 -17.55
CA ARG A 35 6.59 17.33 -18.22
C ARG A 35 6.37 18.84 -18.42
N SER A 36 6.75 19.68 -17.46
CA SER A 36 6.57 21.14 -17.56
C SER A 36 7.51 21.80 -18.58
N ILE A 37 8.60 21.12 -18.96
CA ILE A 37 9.55 21.58 -19.96
C ILE A 37 9.14 21.03 -21.34
N VAL A 38 9.19 19.71 -21.50
CA VAL A 38 9.04 19.07 -22.82
C VAL A 38 7.59 18.90 -23.25
N GLY A 39 6.64 19.02 -22.32
CA GLY A 39 5.20 18.93 -22.60
C GLY A 39 4.57 20.23 -23.08
N ARG A 40 5.33 21.32 -23.17
CA ARG A 40 4.85 22.59 -23.73
C ARG A 40 4.58 22.47 -25.24
N PRO A 41 3.66 23.27 -25.81
CA PRO A 41 3.42 23.30 -27.26
C PRO A 41 4.68 23.57 -28.10
N ASP A 42 5.58 24.42 -27.61
CA ASP A 42 6.88 24.73 -28.21
C ASP A 42 7.96 23.66 -27.94
N GLY A 43 7.62 22.60 -27.20
CA GLY A 43 8.55 21.56 -26.74
C GLY A 43 9.62 22.05 -25.76
N GLY A 44 9.41 23.20 -25.11
CA GLY A 44 10.31 23.80 -24.14
C GLY A 44 11.26 24.85 -24.72
N ALA A 45 11.21 25.14 -26.01
CA ALA A 45 12.13 26.08 -26.67
C ALA A 45 12.09 27.49 -26.06
N GLY A 46 10.91 27.99 -25.66
CA GLY A 46 10.75 29.28 -24.99
C GLY A 46 11.37 29.35 -23.59
N LEU A 47 11.78 28.21 -23.02
CA LEU A 47 12.49 28.16 -21.74
C LEU A 47 14.02 28.18 -21.90
N ALA A 48 14.54 28.34 -23.13
CA ALA A 48 15.97 28.43 -23.36
C ALA A 48 16.59 29.62 -22.59
N GLY A 49 17.78 29.39 -22.01
CA GLY A 49 18.46 30.33 -21.13
C GLY A 49 18.05 30.22 -19.66
N GLN A 50 16.94 29.55 -19.34
CA GLN A 50 16.50 29.37 -17.96
C GLN A 50 17.36 28.33 -17.23
N ARG A 51 17.67 28.61 -15.96
CA ARG A 51 18.38 27.70 -15.08
C ARG A 51 17.39 26.81 -14.34
N VAL A 52 17.62 25.50 -14.37
CA VAL A 52 16.72 24.51 -13.77
C VAL A 52 17.48 23.45 -12.99
N ARG A 53 16.83 22.93 -11.95
CA ARG A 53 17.21 21.67 -11.31
C ARG A 53 16.35 20.57 -11.87
N ALA A 54 16.94 19.61 -12.57
CA ALA A 54 16.24 18.43 -13.09
C ALA A 54 16.74 17.18 -12.36
N GLY A 55 15.86 16.21 -12.13
CA GLY A 55 16.28 14.95 -11.56
C GLY A 55 15.35 13.81 -11.92
N GLY A 56 15.92 12.63 -12.13
CA GLY A 56 15.19 11.45 -12.58
C GLY A 56 16.12 10.26 -12.75
N TRP A 57 15.69 9.29 -13.55
CA TRP A 57 16.44 8.09 -13.86
C TRP A 57 16.89 8.09 -15.32
N VAL A 58 18.14 7.68 -15.54
CA VAL A 58 18.73 7.55 -16.87
C VAL A 58 18.07 6.39 -17.60
N LYS A 59 17.42 6.69 -18.73
CA LYS A 59 16.81 5.68 -19.63
C LYS A 59 17.81 5.19 -20.66
N THR A 60 18.72 6.07 -21.07
CA THR A 60 19.86 5.76 -21.94
C THR A 60 20.96 6.76 -21.64
N GLY A 61 22.16 6.28 -21.36
CA GLY A 61 23.35 7.10 -21.25
C GLY A 61 24.42 6.66 -22.24
N ARG A 62 25.20 7.61 -22.77
CA ARG A 62 26.40 7.31 -23.58
C ARG A 62 27.44 8.41 -23.44
N GLU A 63 28.70 8.01 -23.34
CA GLU A 63 29.83 8.92 -23.48
C GLU A 63 30.04 9.26 -24.96
N GLN A 64 30.40 10.51 -25.25
CA GLN A 64 30.66 11.01 -26.60
C GLN A 64 31.87 11.95 -26.62
N GLY A 65 32.29 12.33 -27.83
CA GLY A 65 33.44 13.21 -28.02
C GLY A 65 34.73 12.64 -27.45
N LYS A 66 34.94 11.32 -27.54
CA LYS A 66 36.06 10.58 -26.93
C LYS A 66 36.12 10.72 -25.40
N GLY A 67 34.96 10.75 -24.74
CA GLY A 67 34.86 10.83 -23.27
C GLY A 67 34.91 12.25 -22.71
N THR A 68 34.70 13.26 -23.55
CA THR A 68 34.67 14.68 -23.11
C THR A 68 33.34 15.08 -22.48
N PHE A 69 32.25 14.41 -22.84
CA PHE A 69 30.93 14.62 -22.25
C PHE A 69 30.05 13.37 -22.39
N ALA A 70 28.99 13.28 -21.59
CA ALA A 70 27.97 12.24 -21.66
C ALA A 70 26.62 12.82 -22.05
N PHE A 71 25.90 12.09 -22.92
CA PHE A 71 24.48 12.32 -23.18
C PHE A 71 23.65 11.37 -22.33
N LEU A 72 22.70 11.92 -21.59
CA LEU A 72 21.74 11.18 -20.79
C LEU A 72 20.32 11.51 -21.27
N GLU A 73 19.52 10.49 -21.54
CA GLU A 73 18.07 10.62 -21.62
C GLU A 73 17.49 10.44 -20.22
N LEU A 74 17.11 11.54 -19.59
CA LEU A 74 16.58 11.55 -18.23
C LEU A 74 15.05 11.49 -18.26
N ASN A 75 14.46 10.64 -17.41
CA ASN A 75 13.01 10.58 -17.21
C ASN A 75 12.69 10.58 -15.71
N ASP A 76 11.71 11.39 -15.31
CA ASP A 76 11.29 11.54 -13.92
C ASP A 76 9.92 10.90 -13.64
N GLY A 77 9.33 10.23 -14.63
CA GLY A 77 8.01 9.60 -14.57
C GLY A 77 6.82 10.53 -14.86
N SER A 78 7.03 11.86 -14.86
CA SER A 78 5.95 12.85 -15.00
C SER A 78 5.27 12.81 -16.38
N CYS A 79 5.99 12.39 -17.42
CA CYS A 79 5.46 12.18 -18.77
C CYS A 79 6.21 11.04 -19.50
N PRO A 80 5.69 10.57 -20.65
CA PRO A 80 6.40 9.58 -21.47
C PRO A 80 7.70 10.10 -22.10
N ALA A 81 7.82 11.41 -22.32
CA ALA A 81 8.97 12.03 -22.96
C ALA A 81 10.18 12.13 -22.02
N ASN A 82 11.38 12.11 -22.59
CA ASN A 82 12.65 12.23 -21.88
C ASN A 82 13.24 13.63 -22.11
N LEU A 83 13.97 14.15 -21.12
CA LEU A 83 14.80 15.33 -21.28
C LEU A 83 16.23 14.90 -21.66
N GLN A 84 16.78 15.48 -22.73
CA GLN A 84 18.19 15.31 -23.06
C GLN A 84 19.04 16.14 -22.09
N VAL A 85 19.98 15.50 -21.41
CA VAL A 85 20.88 16.11 -20.44
C VAL A 85 22.32 15.85 -20.89
N ILE A 86 23.16 16.87 -20.88
CA ILE A 86 24.55 16.79 -21.30
C ILE A 86 25.45 17.18 -20.14
N VAL A 87 26.35 16.27 -19.78
CA VAL A 87 27.29 16.43 -18.66
C VAL A 87 28.70 16.39 -19.19
N ASP A 88 29.46 17.46 -18.98
CA ASP A 88 30.88 17.50 -19.35
C ASP A 88 31.74 16.73 -18.34
N ALA A 89 32.83 16.12 -18.82
CA ALA A 89 33.73 15.29 -17.99
C ALA A 89 34.39 16.05 -16.83
N GLY A 90 34.47 17.39 -16.93
CA GLY A 90 34.99 18.24 -15.85
C GLY A 90 34.06 18.34 -14.62
N LEU A 91 32.79 17.93 -14.74
CA LEU A 91 31.79 18.07 -13.68
C LEU A 91 31.60 16.80 -12.86
N ALA A 92 31.82 15.62 -13.45
CA ALA A 92 31.64 14.33 -12.82
C ALA A 92 32.31 13.21 -13.62
N VAL A 93 32.55 12.08 -12.96
CA VAL A 93 33.02 10.84 -13.62
C VAL A 93 31.88 10.28 -14.47
N LEU A 94 31.99 10.39 -15.79
CA LEU A 94 30.91 10.09 -16.74
C LEU A 94 30.44 8.63 -16.69
N SER A 95 31.36 7.68 -16.50
CA SER A 95 31.06 6.25 -16.45
C SER A 95 30.09 5.87 -15.33
N LYS A 96 30.03 6.67 -14.25
CA LYS A 96 29.10 6.50 -13.13
C LYS A 96 27.69 7.02 -13.41
N LEU A 97 27.49 7.78 -14.49
CA LEU A 97 26.22 8.41 -14.82
C LEU A 97 25.45 7.64 -15.91
N VAL A 98 26.16 6.98 -16.82
CA VAL A 98 25.58 6.51 -18.09
C VAL A 98 24.76 5.22 -17.98
N ALA A 99 24.91 4.47 -16.88
CA ALA A 99 24.20 3.21 -16.70
C ALA A 99 22.68 3.43 -16.63
N THR A 100 21.92 2.61 -17.36
CA THR A 100 20.45 2.63 -17.32
C THR A 100 19.96 2.39 -15.89
N GLY A 101 19.01 3.19 -15.43
CA GLY A 101 18.48 3.12 -14.08
C GLY A 101 19.23 3.96 -13.05
N THR A 102 20.38 4.55 -13.42
CA THR A 102 21.10 5.50 -12.55
C THR A 102 20.20 6.69 -12.21
N CYS A 103 20.12 7.01 -10.92
CA CYS A 103 19.41 8.20 -10.45
C CYS A 103 20.35 9.40 -10.52
N VAL A 104 19.90 10.52 -11.08
CA VAL A 104 20.70 11.73 -11.19
C VAL A 104 19.86 12.95 -10.83
N VAL A 105 20.47 13.90 -10.12
CA VAL A 105 19.95 15.25 -9.91
C VAL A 105 21.03 16.23 -10.36
N VAL A 106 20.67 17.16 -11.23
CA VAL A 106 21.59 18.10 -11.87
C VAL A 106 20.99 19.50 -11.91
N ASP A 107 21.85 20.49 -11.75
CA ASP A 107 21.54 21.90 -12.03
C ASP A 107 22.18 22.27 -13.38
N GLY A 108 21.44 22.98 -14.22
CA GLY A 108 21.93 23.37 -15.55
C GLY A 108 21.08 24.42 -16.23
N ILE A 109 21.50 24.79 -17.44
CA ILE A 109 20.82 25.77 -18.29
C ILE A 109 20.16 25.04 -19.47
N LEU A 110 18.88 25.33 -19.70
CA LEU A 110 18.15 24.87 -20.88
C LEU A 110 18.67 25.57 -22.13
N LYS A 111 18.96 24.82 -23.19
CA LYS A 111 19.42 25.36 -24.48
C LYS A 111 18.67 24.72 -25.63
N VAL A 112 18.48 25.49 -26.69
CA VAL A 112 18.04 24.97 -27.98
C VAL A 112 19.22 24.20 -28.60
N PRO A 113 19.03 22.93 -28.99
CA PRO A 113 20.10 22.16 -29.63
C PRO A 113 20.37 22.67 -31.06
N PRO A 114 21.51 22.29 -31.67
CA PRO A 114 21.85 22.67 -33.03
C PRO A 114 20.79 22.27 -34.06
N GLU A 115 20.69 23.03 -35.15
CA GLU A 115 19.75 22.79 -36.25
C GLU A 115 19.90 21.36 -36.82
N GLY A 116 18.78 20.69 -37.09
CA GLY A 116 18.76 19.28 -37.52
C GLY A 116 18.70 18.24 -36.39
N THR A 117 18.75 18.67 -35.12
CA THR A 117 18.54 17.78 -33.97
C THR A 117 17.05 17.51 -33.74
N ARG A 118 16.68 16.26 -33.41
CA ARG A 118 15.27 15.87 -33.21
C ARG A 118 14.67 16.50 -31.94
N GLN A 119 15.49 16.69 -30.91
CA GLN A 119 15.08 17.29 -29.65
C GLN A 119 14.88 18.80 -29.84
N LYS A 120 13.88 19.39 -29.18
CA LYS A 120 13.61 20.84 -29.23
C LYS A 120 14.34 21.62 -28.13
N ILE A 121 14.73 20.93 -27.05
CA ILE A 121 15.42 21.49 -25.91
C ILE A 121 16.35 20.45 -25.29
N GLU A 122 17.47 20.90 -24.76
CA GLU A 122 18.42 20.10 -23.98
C GLU A 122 18.89 20.85 -22.73
N LEU A 123 19.32 20.11 -21.70
CA LEU A 123 19.87 20.66 -20.48
C LEU A 123 21.39 20.52 -20.49
N ARG A 124 22.11 21.66 -20.51
CA ARG A 124 23.56 21.70 -20.30
C ARG A 124 23.84 21.79 -18.81
N VAL A 125 24.44 20.76 -18.24
CA VAL A 125 24.68 20.67 -16.80
C VAL A 125 25.82 21.61 -16.41
N GLU A 126 25.61 22.33 -15.32
CA GLU A 126 26.62 23.16 -14.67
C GLU A 126 27.09 22.51 -13.35
N LYS A 127 26.23 21.71 -12.72
CA LYS A 127 26.54 21.02 -11.47
C LYS A 127 25.78 19.70 -11.38
N VAL A 128 26.50 18.63 -11.05
CA VAL A 128 25.88 17.37 -10.62
C VAL A 128 25.63 17.46 -9.11
N VAL A 129 24.37 17.38 -8.71
CA VAL A 129 23.94 17.55 -7.31
C VAL A 129 23.99 16.23 -6.56
N SER A 130 23.50 15.15 -7.18
CA SER A 130 23.45 13.82 -6.58
C SER A 130 23.42 12.74 -7.66
N VAL A 131 24.04 11.60 -7.35
CA VAL A 131 24.07 10.41 -8.19
C VAL A 131 23.78 9.18 -7.32
N GLY A 132 22.77 8.41 -7.70
CA GLY A 132 22.52 7.07 -7.20
C GLY A 132 22.94 6.05 -8.25
N GLU A 133 24.16 5.53 -8.12
CA GLU A 133 24.77 4.60 -9.08
C GLU A 133 24.01 3.26 -9.14
N VAL A 134 24.09 2.60 -10.29
CA VAL A 134 23.50 1.27 -10.51
C VAL A 134 24.58 0.34 -11.04
N ASP A 135 24.66 -0.86 -10.47
CA ASP A 135 25.46 -1.96 -11.03
C ASP A 135 24.74 -2.52 -12.28
N PRO A 136 25.27 -2.29 -13.50
CA PRO A 136 24.60 -2.71 -14.72
C PRO A 136 24.45 -4.23 -14.83
N ALA A 137 25.32 -5.00 -14.18
CA ALA A 137 25.26 -6.46 -14.19
C ALA A 137 24.13 -7.02 -13.32
N LYS A 138 23.65 -6.25 -12.34
CA LYS A 138 22.59 -6.65 -11.41
C LYS A 138 21.25 -5.98 -11.72
N TYR A 139 21.22 -4.99 -12.62
CA TYR A 139 20.00 -4.26 -12.91
C TYR A 139 19.04 -5.08 -13.78
N PRO A 140 17.84 -5.44 -13.28
CA PRO A 140 16.99 -6.43 -13.94
C PRO A 140 16.18 -5.89 -15.12
N ILE A 141 16.21 -4.58 -15.38
CA ILE A 141 15.50 -3.96 -16.50
C ILE A 141 16.51 -3.52 -17.56
N PRO A 142 16.92 -4.42 -18.47
CA PRO A 142 17.86 -4.07 -19.52
C PRO A 142 17.22 -3.10 -20.53
N LYS A 143 18.09 -2.51 -21.36
CA LYS A 143 17.70 -1.65 -22.49
C LYS A 143 17.27 -2.48 -23.70
N THR A 144 16.37 -3.44 -23.51
CA THR A 144 15.81 -4.27 -24.58
C THR A 144 14.29 -4.29 -24.49
N LYS A 145 13.62 -4.83 -25.52
CA LYS A 145 12.17 -5.05 -25.46
C LYS A 145 11.89 -6.18 -24.46
N LEU A 146 11.05 -5.89 -23.46
CA LEU A 146 10.66 -6.83 -22.42
C LEU A 146 9.22 -7.31 -22.66
N THR A 147 8.95 -8.57 -22.35
CA THR A 147 7.59 -9.14 -22.36
C THR A 147 6.81 -8.71 -21.12
N LEU A 148 5.49 -8.79 -21.15
CA LEU A 148 4.68 -8.48 -19.96
C LEU A 148 4.88 -9.53 -18.87
N GLU A 149 5.13 -10.78 -19.24
CA GLU A 149 5.43 -11.90 -18.34
C GLU A 149 6.70 -11.61 -17.54
N PHE A 150 7.80 -11.25 -18.21
CA PHE A 150 9.04 -10.89 -17.53
C PHE A 150 8.86 -9.72 -16.56
N LEU A 151 8.02 -8.75 -16.92
CA LEU A 151 7.70 -7.61 -16.06
C LEU A 151 6.85 -7.99 -14.85
N ARG A 152 6.07 -9.09 -14.90
CA ARG A 152 5.33 -9.61 -13.74
C ARG A 152 6.27 -10.21 -12.70
N ASP A 153 7.44 -10.73 -13.09
CA ASP A 153 8.45 -11.21 -12.15
C ASP A 153 9.21 -10.07 -11.44
N HIS A 154 9.14 -8.85 -11.98
CA HIS A 154 9.86 -7.67 -11.49
C HIS A 154 8.92 -6.53 -11.07
N LEU A 155 7.87 -6.85 -10.29
CA LEU A 155 6.82 -5.90 -9.88
C LEU A 155 7.35 -4.60 -9.27
N HIS A 156 8.41 -4.69 -8.46
CA HIS A 156 9.01 -3.56 -7.74
C HIS A 156 9.73 -2.57 -8.67
N LEU A 157 10.10 -2.96 -9.90
CA LEU A 157 10.82 -2.10 -10.85
C LEU A 157 10.08 -1.85 -12.15
N ARG A 158 9.10 -2.70 -12.53
CA ARG A 158 8.42 -2.64 -13.85
C ARG A 158 7.80 -1.28 -14.16
N ALA A 159 7.41 -0.51 -13.15
CA ALA A 159 6.87 0.85 -13.30
C ALA A 159 7.86 1.82 -13.97
N ARG A 160 9.15 1.51 -14.01
CA ARG A 160 10.18 2.29 -14.73
C ARG A 160 10.18 2.06 -16.23
N THR A 161 9.40 1.11 -16.73
CA THR A 161 9.22 0.85 -18.18
C THR A 161 8.12 1.72 -18.77
N ASN A 162 8.18 1.98 -20.08
CA ASN A 162 7.26 2.91 -20.73
C ASN A 162 5.81 2.42 -20.66
N THR A 163 5.58 1.13 -20.92
CA THR A 163 4.24 0.52 -20.92
C THR A 163 3.59 0.58 -19.54
N ILE A 164 4.28 0.12 -18.49
CA ILE A 164 3.68 0.09 -17.15
C ILE A 164 3.52 1.51 -16.58
N ALA A 165 4.46 2.42 -16.84
CA ALA A 165 4.32 3.82 -16.46
C ALA A 165 3.10 4.47 -17.14
N ALA A 166 2.85 4.16 -18.42
CA ALA A 166 1.67 4.64 -19.13
C ALA A 166 0.38 4.10 -18.50
N ILE A 167 0.32 2.79 -18.22
CA ILE A 167 -0.82 2.17 -17.53
C ILE A 167 -1.07 2.84 -16.18
N ALA A 168 -0.03 3.09 -15.39
CA ALA A 168 -0.16 3.75 -14.09
C ALA A 168 -0.74 5.17 -14.21
N ARG A 169 -0.26 5.98 -15.17
CA ARG A 169 -0.81 7.32 -15.42
C ARG A 169 -2.27 7.28 -15.91
N ILE A 170 -2.61 6.33 -16.78
CA ILE A 170 -3.99 6.13 -17.25
C ILE A 170 -4.89 5.75 -16.07
N ARG A 171 -4.48 4.79 -15.23
CA ARG A 171 -5.23 4.37 -14.04
C ARG A 171 -5.45 5.53 -13.07
N ASN A 172 -4.45 6.38 -12.86
CA ASN A 172 -4.58 7.60 -12.07
C ASN A 172 -5.64 8.55 -12.66
N ALA A 173 -5.58 8.82 -13.97
CA ALA A 173 -6.54 9.69 -14.64
C ALA A 173 -7.97 9.14 -14.58
N LEU A 174 -8.14 7.83 -14.77
CA LEU A 174 -9.45 7.16 -14.63
C LEU A 174 -9.99 7.29 -13.21
N ALA A 175 -9.18 7.00 -12.19
CA ALA A 175 -9.62 7.12 -10.80
C ALA A 175 -10.03 8.57 -10.46
N PHE A 176 -9.24 9.56 -10.89
CA PHE A 176 -9.57 10.97 -10.70
C PHE A 176 -10.86 11.36 -11.43
N ALA A 177 -11.04 10.93 -12.69
CA ALA A 177 -12.24 11.18 -13.46
C ALA A 177 -13.48 10.53 -12.82
N THR A 178 -13.37 9.30 -12.33
CA THR A 178 -14.44 8.61 -11.60
C THR A 178 -14.87 9.40 -10.36
N HIS A 179 -13.91 9.81 -9.52
CA HIS A 179 -14.24 10.63 -8.35
C HIS A 179 -14.86 11.98 -8.75
N SER A 180 -14.31 12.66 -9.77
CA SER A 180 -14.81 13.95 -10.23
C SER A 180 -16.25 13.83 -10.73
N PHE A 181 -16.54 12.82 -11.58
CA PHE A 181 -17.87 12.54 -12.08
C PHE A 181 -18.88 12.40 -10.94
N PHE A 182 -18.61 11.55 -9.96
CA PHE A 182 -19.54 11.34 -8.85
C PHE A 182 -19.73 12.61 -8.00
N GLN A 183 -18.65 13.34 -7.71
CA GLN A 183 -18.72 14.57 -6.91
C GLN A 183 -19.49 15.68 -7.64
N GLU A 184 -19.29 15.84 -8.95
CA GLU A 184 -20.04 16.80 -9.79
C GLU A 184 -21.54 16.46 -9.84
N HIS A 185 -21.90 15.19 -9.66
CA HIS A 185 -23.28 14.72 -9.62
C HIS A 185 -23.84 14.55 -8.19
N ASN A 186 -23.18 15.18 -7.19
CA ASN A 186 -23.60 15.18 -5.78
C ASN A 186 -23.67 13.79 -5.12
N PHE A 187 -22.87 12.83 -5.58
CA PHE A 187 -22.70 11.57 -4.86
C PHE A 187 -21.68 11.73 -3.73
N LEU A 188 -21.95 11.10 -2.59
CA LEU A 188 -20.99 11.02 -1.49
C LEU A 188 -20.12 9.77 -1.61
N TYR A 189 -18.80 9.97 -1.53
CA TYR A 189 -17.85 8.87 -1.42
C TYR A 189 -17.92 8.29 0.00
N VAL A 190 -18.29 7.01 0.12
CA VAL A 190 -18.38 6.30 1.40
C VAL A 190 -17.39 5.15 1.45
N HIS A 191 -16.73 5.00 2.60
CA HIS A 191 -15.84 3.88 2.86
C HIS A 191 -16.63 2.72 3.47
N THR A 192 -16.77 1.63 2.73
CA THR A 192 -17.39 0.40 3.21
C THR A 192 -16.37 -0.49 3.93
N PRO A 193 -16.79 -1.28 4.95
CA PRO A 193 -15.91 -2.21 5.64
C PRO A 193 -15.34 -3.28 4.69
N ILE A 194 -14.04 -3.53 4.79
CA ILE A 194 -13.37 -4.61 4.04
C ILE A 194 -13.50 -5.96 4.75
N LEU A 195 -13.45 -5.95 6.09
CA LEU A 195 -13.73 -7.12 6.91
C LEU A 195 -15.23 -7.24 7.10
N THR A 196 -15.77 -8.41 6.77
CA THR A 196 -17.20 -8.70 6.87
C THR A 196 -17.43 -10.03 7.56
N THR A 197 -18.58 -10.14 8.24
CA THR A 197 -19.09 -11.39 8.79
C THR A 197 -20.34 -11.86 8.02
N SER A 198 -20.63 -11.19 6.90
CA SER A 198 -21.76 -11.41 6.03
C SER A 198 -21.27 -11.70 4.63
N ASP A 199 -21.84 -12.73 4.02
CA ASP A 199 -21.70 -13.00 2.60
C ASP A 199 -22.78 -12.19 1.85
N CYS A 200 -22.33 -11.26 1.00
CA CYS A 200 -23.21 -10.36 0.26
C CYS A 200 -23.75 -10.99 -1.04
N GLU A 201 -23.00 -11.93 -1.65
CA GLU A 201 -23.33 -12.52 -2.96
C GLU A 201 -23.87 -13.96 -2.82
N GLY A 202 -23.70 -14.60 -1.66
CA GLY A 202 -24.33 -15.88 -1.31
C GLY A 202 -23.81 -17.10 -2.07
N ALA A 203 -22.82 -16.92 -2.94
CA ALA A 203 -22.35 -17.96 -3.87
C ALA A 203 -20.84 -17.96 -4.13
N GLY A 204 -20.09 -16.98 -3.62
CA GLY A 204 -18.65 -16.83 -3.87
C GLY A 204 -17.77 -17.44 -2.77
N GLU A 205 -16.67 -18.07 -3.14
CA GLU A 205 -15.63 -18.42 -2.17
C GLU A 205 -14.98 -17.12 -1.65
N MET A 206 -14.99 -16.93 -0.32
CA MET A 206 -14.41 -15.75 0.35
C MET A 206 -13.12 -16.10 1.07
N PHE A 207 -12.17 -15.16 1.12
CA PHE A 207 -10.97 -15.33 1.95
C PHE A 207 -11.34 -15.15 3.42
N GLN A 208 -11.12 -16.20 4.22
CA GLN A 208 -11.30 -16.12 5.65
C GLN A 208 -10.13 -15.38 6.32
N VAL A 209 -10.46 -14.50 7.27
CA VAL A 209 -9.49 -13.76 8.09
C VAL A 209 -9.59 -14.27 9.52
N THR A 210 -8.47 -14.69 10.11
CA THR A 210 -8.43 -15.30 11.44
C THR A 210 -7.10 -15.03 12.15
N THR A 211 -7.14 -14.88 13.48
CA THR A 211 -5.93 -14.84 14.32
C THR A 211 -5.59 -16.19 14.96
N LEU A 212 -6.54 -17.14 14.93
CA LEU A 212 -6.45 -18.44 15.62
C LEU A 212 -5.21 -19.25 15.25
N ILE A 213 -4.76 -19.22 13.99
CA ILE A 213 -3.57 -19.96 13.56
C ILE A 213 -2.33 -19.42 14.28
N SER A 214 -2.13 -18.11 14.23
CA SER A 214 -0.98 -17.46 14.84
C SER A 214 -0.99 -17.57 16.38
N GLU A 215 -2.18 -17.55 16.99
CA GLU A 215 -2.36 -17.70 18.43
C GLU A 215 -2.08 -19.14 18.87
N SER A 216 -2.56 -20.13 18.09
CA SER A 216 -2.25 -21.54 18.29
C SER A 216 -0.74 -21.79 18.22
N GLU A 217 -0.04 -21.26 17.22
CA GLU A 217 1.42 -21.40 17.11
C GLU A 217 2.18 -20.76 18.27
N LYS A 218 1.72 -19.59 18.75
CA LYS A 218 2.31 -18.92 19.92
C LYS A 218 2.12 -19.75 21.17
N LEU A 219 0.91 -20.28 21.39
CA LEU A 219 0.59 -21.13 22.52
C LEU A 219 1.40 -22.42 22.48
N GLU A 220 1.54 -23.06 21.32
CA GLU A 220 2.36 -24.26 21.16
C GLU A 220 3.82 -24.01 21.54
N LYS A 221 4.43 -22.92 21.05
CA LYS A 221 5.80 -22.53 21.44
C LYS A 221 5.91 -22.26 22.94
N GLU A 222 4.89 -21.66 23.54
CA GLU A 222 4.85 -21.39 24.98
C GLU A 222 4.77 -22.69 25.79
N LEU A 223 3.92 -23.63 25.39
CA LEU A 223 3.76 -24.93 26.04
C LEU A 223 4.99 -25.83 25.89
N ILE A 224 5.73 -25.72 24.78
CA ILE A 224 7.03 -26.41 24.63
C ILE A 224 8.06 -25.85 25.61
N LYS A 225 8.13 -24.52 25.74
CA LYS A 225 9.09 -23.86 26.65
C LYS A 225 8.73 -24.08 28.11
N ASN A 226 7.42 -24.09 28.40
CA ASN A 226 6.86 -24.19 29.73
C ASN A 226 5.75 -25.27 29.72
N PRO A 227 6.09 -26.55 29.96
CA PRO A 227 5.09 -27.62 29.92
C PRO A 227 3.91 -27.40 30.88
N PRO A 228 2.70 -27.89 30.55
CA PRO A 228 1.60 -27.96 31.50
C PRO A 228 2.01 -28.73 32.76
N PRO A 229 1.52 -28.34 33.95
CA PRO A 229 1.77 -29.11 35.17
C PRO A 229 1.12 -30.49 35.07
N SER A 230 1.79 -31.49 35.63
CA SER A 230 1.23 -32.85 35.72
C SER A 230 0.11 -32.90 36.76
N GLU A 231 -0.72 -33.96 36.74
CA GLU A 231 -1.72 -34.18 37.79
C GLU A 231 -1.09 -34.25 39.18
N VAL A 232 0.14 -34.79 39.27
CA VAL A 232 0.91 -34.86 40.52
C VAL A 232 1.28 -33.46 41.03
N ASP A 233 1.67 -32.55 40.13
CA ASP A 233 1.99 -31.16 40.50
C ASP A 233 0.76 -30.40 41.01
N ILE A 234 -0.41 -30.65 40.39
CA ILE A 234 -1.68 -30.05 40.83
C ILE A 234 -2.09 -30.62 42.19
N GLU A 235 -1.98 -31.93 42.39
CA GLU A 235 -2.33 -32.57 43.67
C GLU A 235 -1.39 -32.12 44.80
N ALA A 236 -0.09 -32.00 44.52
CA ALA A 236 0.87 -31.43 45.48
C ALA A 236 0.48 -29.99 45.87
N ALA A 237 0.04 -29.17 44.90
CA ALA A 237 -0.45 -27.82 45.19
C ALA A 237 -1.76 -27.82 45.99
N ARG A 238 -2.69 -28.75 45.73
CA ARG A 238 -3.90 -28.93 46.54
C ARG A 238 -3.56 -29.31 47.98
N GLN A 239 -2.62 -30.22 48.17
CA GLN A 239 -2.14 -30.63 49.49
C GLN A 239 -1.54 -29.44 50.27
N VAL A 240 -0.72 -28.61 49.62
CA VAL A 240 -0.17 -27.39 50.23
C VAL A 240 -1.28 -26.42 50.65
N VAL A 241 -2.32 -26.23 49.83
CA VAL A 241 -3.48 -25.40 50.21
C VAL A 241 -4.20 -25.98 51.43
N SER A 242 -4.34 -27.30 51.51
CA SER A 242 -4.93 -28.00 52.66
C SER A 242 -4.12 -27.77 53.94
N GLU A 243 -2.81 -28.04 53.90
CA GLU A 243 -1.88 -27.88 55.03
C GLU A 243 -1.84 -26.43 55.55
N ARG A 244 -1.75 -25.46 54.63
CA ARG A 244 -1.79 -24.03 55.01
C ARG A 244 -3.15 -23.65 55.60
N GLY A 245 -4.23 -24.26 55.10
CA GLY A 245 -5.58 -24.10 55.67
C GLY A 245 -5.68 -24.63 57.10
N GLU A 246 -5.08 -25.79 57.37
CA GLU A 246 -4.99 -26.38 58.72
C GLU A 246 -4.13 -25.53 59.66
N ALA A 247 -2.98 -25.03 59.20
CA ALA A 247 -2.12 -24.14 59.99
C ALA A 247 -2.86 -22.87 60.44
N VAL A 248 -3.65 -22.24 59.56
CA VAL A 248 -4.50 -21.10 59.91
C VAL A 248 -5.55 -21.48 60.97
N LYS A 249 -6.17 -22.66 60.84
CA LYS A 249 -7.14 -23.16 61.83
C LYS A 249 -6.49 -23.38 63.20
N GLN A 250 -5.31 -24.00 63.23
CA GLN A 250 -4.55 -24.26 64.46
C GLN A 250 -4.13 -22.97 65.15
N LEU A 251 -3.61 -21.98 64.41
CA LEU A 251 -3.23 -20.67 64.97
C LEU A 251 -4.43 -19.91 65.54
N LYS A 252 -5.59 -19.99 64.87
CA LYS A 252 -6.85 -19.41 65.39
C LYS A 252 -7.32 -20.12 66.66
N ALA A 253 -7.24 -21.45 66.70
CA ALA A 253 -7.62 -22.24 67.88
C ALA A 253 -6.69 -21.99 69.07
N ALA A 254 -5.39 -21.83 68.82
CA ALA A 254 -4.37 -21.51 69.83
C ALA A 254 -4.39 -20.05 70.32
N LYS A 255 -5.29 -19.21 69.80
CA LYS A 255 -5.35 -17.75 70.10
C LYS A 255 -3.99 -17.05 69.88
N ALA A 256 -3.28 -17.43 68.83
CA ALA A 256 -2.02 -16.81 68.42
C ALA A 256 -2.21 -15.31 68.14
N SER A 257 -1.10 -14.56 68.06
CA SER A 257 -1.17 -13.11 67.86
C SER A 257 -1.85 -12.76 66.53
N LYS A 258 -2.51 -11.60 66.48
CA LYS A 258 -3.16 -11.10 65.26
C LYS A 258 -2.16 -11.01 64.09
N SER A 259 -0.90 -10.70 64.38
CA SER A 259 0.21 -10.67 63.41
C SER A 259 0.44 -12.04 62.77
N GLU A 260 0.58 -13.10 63.58
CA GLU A 260 0.86 -14.47 63.12
C GLU A 260 -0.29 -15.05 62.30
N ILE A 261 -1.53 -14.81 62.72
CA ILE A 261 -2.72 -15.25 61.97
C ILE A 261 -2.79 -14.53 60.63
N THR A 262 -2.50 -13.23 60.58
CA THR A 262 -2.51 -12.45 59.34
C THR A 262 -1.43 -12.95 58.37
N ALA A 263 -0.22 -13.21 58.85
CA ALA A 263 0.86 -13.78 58.04
C ALA A 263 0.50 -15.16 57.48
N SER A 264 -0.09 -16.04 58.30
CA SER A 264 -0.52 -17.38 57.87
C SER A 264 -1.65 -17.35 56.83
N VAL A 265 -2.60 -16.42 56.97
CA VAL A 265 -3.66 -16.20 55.96
C VAL A 265 -3.09 -15.69 54.63
N ALA A 266 -2.08 -14.83 54.66
CA ALA A 266 -1.41 -14.38 53.43
C ALA A 266 -0.74 -15.54 52.68
N GLU A 267 -0.06 -16.44 53.39
CA GLU A 267 0.52 -17.66 52.81
C GLU A 267 -0.54 -18.61 52.23
N LEU A 268 -1.68 -18.79 52.93
CA LEU A 268 -2.80 -19.56 52.39
C LEU A 268 -3.37 -18.95 51.09
N ASN A 269 -3.52 -17.63 51.04
CA ASN A 269 -4.01 -16.95 49.83
C ASN A 269 -3.04 -17.11 48.67
N LYS A 270 -1.73 -16.98 48.92
CA LYS A 270 -0.68 -17.23 47.93
C LYS A 270 -0.70 -18.67 47.41
N ALA A 271 -0.89 -19.66 48.29
CA ALA A 271 -1.03 -21.06 47.90
C ALA A 271 -2.27 -21.30 47.02
N LYS A 272 -3.41 -20.67 47.36
CA LYS A 272 -4.65 -20.75 46.55
C LYS A 272 -4.47 -20.13 45.17
N GLU A 273 -3.81 -18.98 45.08
CA GLU A 273 -3.52 -18.33 43.80
C GLU A 273 -2.61 -19.21 42.93
N ASN A 274 -1.60 -19.84 43.54
CA ASN A 274 -0.71 -20.77 42.82
C ASN A 274 -1.46 -21.99 42.29
N LEU A 275 -2.33 -22.60 43.10
CA LEU A 275 -3.19 -23.71 42.66
C LEU A 275 -4.09 -23.29 41.49
N SER A 276 -4.73 -22.12 41.58
CA SER A 276 -5.58 -21.60 40.50
C SER A 276 -4.80 -21.44 39.18
N LYS A 277 -3.57 -20.91 39.23
CA LYS A 277 -2.71 -20.78 38.04
C LYS A 277 -2.32 -22.13 37.44
N LEU A 278 -2.01 -23.12 38.28
CA LEU A 278 -1.69 -24.48 37.83
C LEU A 278 -2.90 -25.15 37.19
N GLU A 279 -4.09 -25.00 37.78
CA GLU A 279 -5.35 -25.53 37.23
C GLU A 279 -5.79 -24.85 35.93
N GLU A 280 -5.54 -23.56 35.76
CA GLU A 280 -5.78 -22.85 34.49
C GLU A 280 -4.78 -23.30 33.43
N ARG A 281 -3.51 -23.41 33.80
CA ARG A 281 -2.45 -23.84 32.88
C ARG A 281 -2.63 -25.27 32.41
N SER A 282 -3.13 -26.17 33.25
CA SER A 282 -3.40 -27.56 32.86
C SER A 282 -4.54 -27.71 31.85
N LYS A 283 -5.42 -26.70 31.74
CA LYS A 283 -6.51 -26.66 30.76
C LYS A 283 -6.04 -26.18 29.38
N LEU A 284 -4.87 -25.55 29.29
CA LEU A 284 -4.33 -25.10 28.01
C LEU A 284 -4.01 -26.32 27.14
N LYS A 285 -4.56 -26.30 25.91
CA LYS A 285 -4.33 -27.32 24.90
C LYS A 285 -3.67 -26.67 23.71
N SER A 286 -2.68 -27.35 23.14
CA SER A 286 -2.11 -26.93 21.86
C SER A 286 -3.11 -27.15 20.72
N GLY A 287 -2.97 -26.36 19.66
CA GLY A 287 -3.81 -26.42 18.48
C GLY A 287 -4.96 -25.41 18.46
N ILE A 288 -5.66 -25.36 17.33
CA ILE A 288 -6.79 -24.46 17.10
C ILE A 288 -7.92 -24.81 18.10
N PRO A 289 -8.50 -23.82 18.80
CA PRO A 289 -9.55 -24.08 19.78
C PRO A 289 -10.77 -24.71 19.12
N LYS A 290 -11.37 -25.70 19.80
CA LYS A 290 -12.54 -26.43 19.31
C LYS A 290 -13.64 -26.49 20.37
N LYS A 291 -14.88 -26.37 19.91
CA LYS A 291 -16.11 -26.54 20.69
C LYS A 291 -17.05 -27.43 19.90
N ASP A 292 -17.56 -28.49 20.53
CA ASP A 292 -18.46 -29.48 19.92
C ASP A 292 -17.92 -30.07 18.59
N GLY A 293 -16.60 -30.32 18.53
CA GLY A 293 -15.92 -30.87 17.36
C GLY A 293 -15.67 -29.88 16.21
N LYS A 294 -16.16 -28.65 16.30
CA LYS A 294 -15.93 -27.57 15.32
C LYS A 294 -14.93 -26.55 15.86
N ILE A 295 -14.35 -25.73 14.98
CA ILE A 295 -13.49 -24.61 15.39
C ILE A 295 -14.33 -23.63 16.23
N ASP A 296 -13.79 -23.25 17.39
CA ASP A 296 -14.42 -22.30 18.29
C ASP A 296 -14.04 -20.86 17.92
N TYR A 297 -14.78 -20.29 16.97
CA TYR A 297 -14.57 -18.91 16.54
C TYR A 297 -14.91 -17.86 17.60
N THR A 298 -15.50 -18.23 18.75
CA THR A 298 -15.70 -17.28 19.85
C THR A 298 -14.38 -16.80 20.46
N GLN A 299 -13.30 -17.54 20.21
CA GLN A 299 -11.93 -17.19 20.60
C GLN A 299 -11.15 -16.47 19.48
N ASP A 300 -11.73 -16.30 18.29
CA ASP A 300 -11.12 -15.51 17.21
C ASP A 300 -11.32 -14.01 17.47
N PHE A 301 -10.64 -13.16 16.71
CA PHE A 301 -10.59 -11.71 16.93
C PHE A 301 -11.98 -11.03 17.01
N PHE A 302 -12.93 -11.44 16.17
CA PHE A 302 -14.30 -10.89 16.14
C PHE A 302 -15.32 -11.74 16.89
N ALA A 303 -14.86 -12.76 17.63
CA ALA A 303 -15.70 -13.76 18.29
C ALA A 303 -16.71 -14.48 17.36
N ARG A 304 -16.44 -14.46 16.05
CA ARG A 304 -17.16 -15.14 14.97
C ARG A 304 -16.27 -15.19 13.73
N GLN A 305 -16.69 -15.94 12.71
CA GLN A 305 -15.97 -15.96 11.43
C GLN A 305 -16.00 -14.58 10.75
N ALA A 306 -14.86 -14.17 10.23
CA ALA A 306 -14.70 -12.95 9.45
C ALA A 306 -14.00 -13.26 8.13
N PHE A 307 -14.29 -12.45 7.12
CA PHE A 307 -13.87 -12.64 5.75
C PHE A 307 -13.49 -11.30 5.10
N LEU A 308 -12.73 -11.36 4.02
CA LEU A 308 -12.55 -10.23 3.11
C LEU A 308 -13.77 -10.10 2.20
N THR A 309 -14.32 -8.89 2.07
CA THR A 309 -15.56 -8.66 1.33
C THR A 309 -15.39 -8.86 -0.19
N VAL A 310 -16.44 -9.40 -0.81
CA VAL A 310 -16.57 -9.53 -2.28
C VAL A 310 -17.15 -8.26 -2.91
N SER A 311 -17.93 -7.49 -2.13
CA SER A 311 -18.66 -6.30 -2.56
C SER A 311 -19.02 -5.43 -1.34
N GLY A 312 -19.09 -4.11 -1.53
CA GLY A 312 -19.62 -3.16 -0.55
C GLY A 312 -21.11 -2.86 -0.71
N GLN A 313 -21.81 -3.55 -1.63
CA GLN A 313 -23.18 -3.21 -2.07
C GLN A 313 -24.17 -3.08 -0.91
N LEU A 314 -24.26 -4.11 -0.05
CA LEU A 314 -25.19 -4.09 1.08
C LEU A 314 -24.94 -2.90 2.03
N GLN A 315 -23.70 -2.46 2.17
CA GLN A 315 -23.37 -1.31 3.00
C GLN A 315 -23.72 0.00 2.31
N VAL A 316 -23.46 0.15 1.00
CA VAL A 316 -23.86 1.37 0.28
C VAL A 316 -25.37 1.56 0.20
N GLU A 317 -26.17 0.47 0.18
CA GLU A 317 -27.64 0.55 0.31
C GLU A 317 -28.07 1.26 1.59
N THR A 318 -27.43 0.93 2.73
CA THR A 318 -27.75 1.57 4.00
C THR A 318 -27.39 3.06 4.02
N TYR A 319 -26.31 3.44 3.34
CA TYR A 319 -25.93 4.84 3.18
C TYR A 319 -26.85 5.58 2.23
N ALA A 320 -27.23 4.99 1.09
CA ALA A 320 -28.15 5.60 0.14
C ALA A 320 -29.48 5.97 0.82
N CYS A 321 -29.99 5.10 1.70
CA CYS A 321 -31.20 5.37 2.50
C CYS A 321 -31.06 6.57 3.46
N ALA A 322 -29.84 6.96 3.81
CA ALA A 322 -29.57 8.05 4.76
C ALA A 322 -29.11 9.36 4.08
N VAL A 323 -28.36 9.25 2.99
CA VAL A 323 -27.68 10.39 2.33
C VAL A 323 -27.87 10.44 0.81
N SER A 324 -28.92 9.78 0.30
CA SER A 324 -29.34 9.76 -1.10
C SER A 324 -28.39 9.01 -2.04
N ASN A 325 -27.39 9.68 -2.60
CA ASN A 325 -26.57 9.16 -3.68
C ASN A 325 -25.17 8.92 -3.15
N VAL A 326 -24.69 7.68 -3.22
CA VAL A 326 -23.39 7.30 -2.68
C VAL A 326 -22.63 6.41 -3.64
N TYR A 327 -21.33 6.34 -3.46
CA TYR A 327 -20.51 5.32 -4.11
C TYR A 327 -19.38 4.89 -3.17
N THR A 328 -18.99 3.64 -3.28
CA THR A 328 -17.71 3.17 -2.76
C THR A 328 -16.74 2.95 -3.91
N PHE A 329 -15.46 3.11 -3.60
CA PHE A 329 -14.33 2.85 -4.48
C PHE A 329 -13.24 2.26 -3.61
N GLY A 330 -13.12 0.93 -3.65
CA GLY A 330 -12.31 0.18 -2.70
C GLY A 330 -11.91 -1.20 -3.21
N PRO A 331 -10.98 -1.87 -2.50
CA PRO A 331 -10.57 -3.21 -2.84
C PRO A 331 -11.67 -4.23 -2.49
N THR A 332 -11.81 -5.25 -3.34
CA THR A 332 -12.64 -6.43 -3.10
C THR A 332 -11.86 -7.69 -3.46
N PHE A 333 -12.33 -8.82 -2.94
CA PHE A 333 -11.58 -10.07 -2.98
C PHE A 333 -12.44 -11.23 -3.42
N ARG A 334 -11.88 -12.14 -4.23
CA ARG A 334 -12.53 -13.40 -4.64
C ARG A 334 -11.56 -14.55 -4.43
N ALA A 335 -11.97 -15.57 -3.67
CA ALA A 335 -11.12 -16.71 -3.34
C ALA A 335 -11.23 -17.88 -4.33
N GLU A 336 -12.04 -17.73 -5.38
CA GLU A 336 -12.19 -18.74 -6.42
C GLU A 336 -10.84 -19.16 -7.00
N HIS A 337 -10.61 -20.47 -7.10
CA HIS A 337 -9.37 -21.01 -7.67
C HIS A 337 -9.36 -20.90 -9.21
N SER A 338 -9.17 -19.67 -9.71
CA SER A 338 -9.26 -19.35 -11.14
C SER A 338 -7.99 -18.67 -11.65
N HIS A 339 -7.25 -19.38 -12.51
CA HIS A 339 -6.00 -18.91 -13.11
C HIS A 339 -6.18 -18.54 -14.59
N THR A 340 -6.89 -17.44 -14.84
CA THR A 340 -7.12 -16.90 -16.20
C THR A 340 -6.42 -15.56 -16.39
N SER A 341 -6.31 -15.10 -17.64
CA SER A 341 -5.73 -13.79 -17.96
C SER A 341 -6.58 -12.59 -17.53
N ARG A 342 -7.81 -12.83 -17.06
CA ARG A 342 -8.79 -11.80 -16.69
C ARG A 342 -9.22 -11.82 -15.23
N HIS A 343 -8.82 -12.83 -14.45
CA HIS A 343 -9.20 -12.97 -13.05
C HIS A 343 -8.06 -12.53 -12.12
N LEU A 344 -8.43 -11.85 -11.04
CA LEU A 344 -7.56 -11.47 -9.95
C LEU A 344 -8.27 -11.83 -8.64
N ALA A 345 -7.50 -12.30 -7.66
CA ALA A 345 -8.01 -12.55 -6.32
C ALA A 345 -8.26 -11.26 -5.52
N GLU A 346 -7.56 -10.18 -5.87
CA GLU A 346 -7.73 -8.83 -5.35
C GLU A 346 -7.88 -7.86 -6.52
N PHE A 347 -8.94 -7.08 -6.52
CA PHE A 347 -9.20 -6.04 -7.50
C PHE A 347 -9.94 -4.88 -6.83
N TRP A 348 -10.19 -3.81 -7.60
CA TRP A 348 -10.88 -2.62 -7.08
C TRP A 348 -12.23 -2.50 -7.77
N MET A 349 -13.27 -2.28 -6.99
CA MET A 349 -14.62 -2.02 -7.49
C MET A 349 -15.01 -0.57 -7.23
N VAL A 350 -15.87 -0.07 -8.12
CA VAL A 350 -16.58 1.19 -7.98
C VAL A 350 -18.06 0.82 -7.96
N GLU A 351 -18.72 1.06 -6.85
CA GLU A 351 -20.09 0.60 -6.62
C GLU A 351 -20.96 1.80 -6.20
N PRO A 352 -21.68 2.42 -7.15
CA PRO A 352 -22.65 3.47 -6.84
C PRO A 352 -23.95 2.87 -6.32
N GLU A 353 -24.67 3.62 -5.50
CA GLU A 353 -26.04 3.34 -5.05
C GLU A 353 -26.84 4.65 -5.00
N ILE A 354 -28.07 4.63 -5.52
CA ILE A 354 -28.89 5.83 -5.73
C ILE A 354 -30.26 5.61 -5.11
N ALA A 355 -30.58 6.38 -4.06
CA ALA A 355 -31.92 6.34 -3.47
C ALA A 355 -32.98 6.78 -4.49
N PHE A 356 -34.13 6.11 -4.46
CA PHE A 356 -35.29 6.39 -5.33
C PHE A 356 -35.05 6.19 -6.84
N ALA A 357 -33.94 5.59 -7.26
CA ALA A 357 -33.71 5.21 -8.65
C ALA A 357 -34.42 3.90 -9.01
N ASP A 358 -35.10 3.88 -10.15
CA ASP A 358 -35.55 2.66 -10.79
C ASP A 358 -34.53 2.17 -11.84
N LEU A 359 -34.80 1.02 -12.46
CA LEU A 359 -33.91 0.46 -13.47
C LEU A 359 -33.70 1.37 -14.69
N GLN A 360 -34.67 2.20 -15.06
CA GLN A 360 -34.53 3.11 -16.21
C GLN A 360 -33.59 4.25 -15.87
N VAL A 361 -33.72 4.83 -14.68
CA VAL A 361 -32.79 5.83 -14.15
C VAL A 361 -31.36 5.25 -14.11
N TRP A 362 -31.22 4.02 -13.61
CA TRP A 362 -29.94 3.31 -13.53
C TRP A 362 -29.25 3.05 -14.88
N LEU A 363 -30.02 2.74 -15.93
CA LEU A 363 -29.46 2.47 -17.27
C LEU A 363 -29.15 3.76 -18.05
N ALA A 364 -29.79 4.87 -17.68
CA ALA A 364 -29.61 6.17 -18.34
C ALA A 364 -28.50 7.02 -17.72
N SER A 365 -28.16 6.78 -16.45
CA SER A 365 -27.00 7.34 -15.73
C SER A 365 -25.71 6.60 -16.06
#